data_AF-C0DRP6-F1
#
_entry.id   AF-C0DRP6-F1
#
_cell.length_a   1.000
_cell.length_b   1.000
_cell.length_c   1.000
_cell.angle_alpha   90.00
_cell.angle_beta   90.00
_cell.angle_gamma   90.00
#
_symmetry.space_group_name_H-M   'P 1'
#
loop_
_entity.id
_entity.type
_entity.pdbx_description
1 polymer ?
#
loop_
_entity_poly.entity_id
_entity_poly.type
_entity_poly.pdbx_seq_one_letter_code
_entity_poly.pdbx_strand_id
1 'polypeptide(L)'
;MDKNKSIRCSRDGYEFDENKNSWHISKDIKINFYNAILSIDKKTLNGFRKALAVYAEKYSSYHTINMYNRFHELVVNTQLKTIDTHTLLNWKTNLGKEREWHLGALKGFLLSWNEYGYYGVDKAVVSLLESFTLIGNDKGKSVLMRCPYTGAFTENEILALMTELARLWKEDLISFETYAYIQLLQATARRPIQIRHLKFEDLKKEASQGTWNYFLNIPSAKKRGGLFRKTFKKLAITEDLYLVILNFVEYQYKKLLSLIDESVISVYKMKLPIFIDWKTLNNNIRNRHFDLSLLEKDIFHYSASSLEQNVL
;
A
#
# COMPACT_ATOMS: atom_id res chain seq x y z
N MET A 1 18.71 14.23 -26.49
CA MET A 1 18.21 14.82 -25.23
C MET A 1 16.70 14.96 -25.36
N ASP A 2 15.93 14.08 -24.72
CA ASP A 2 14.45 14.08 -24.81
C ASP A 2 13.87 15.36 -24.21
N LYS A 3 13.35 16.24 -25.08
CA LYS A 3 12.86 17.59 -24.74
C LYS A 3 11.50 17.63 -24.01
N ASN A 4 10.99 16.52 -23.47
CA ASN A 4 9.68 16.52 -22.78
C ASN A 4 9.60 15.50 -21.63
N LYS A 5 10.59 15.48 -20.73
CA LYS A 5 10.44 14.79 -19.44
C LYS A 5 9.55 15.64 -18.53
N SER A 6 8.42 15.09 -18.08
CA SER A 6 7.57 15.70 -17.07
C SER A 6 7.67 14.85 -15.81
N ILE A 7 8.76 15.05 -15.06
CA ILE A 7 9.05 14.28 -13.86
C ILE A 7 8.17 14.78 -12.72
N ARG A 8 7.47 13.85 -12.08
CA ARG A 8 6.62 14.05 -10.91
C ARG A 8 7.00 13.06 -9.82
N CYS A 9 6.55 13.31 -8.60
CA CYS A 9 6.82 12.47 -7.44
C CYS A 9 5.51 12.01 -6.82
N SER A 10 5.33 10.70 -6.64
CA SER A 10 4.13 10.17 -6.00
C SER A 10 4.09 10.55 -4.52
N ARG A 11 2.91 10.42 -3.90
CA ARG A 11 2.73 10.59 -2.45
C ARG A 11 3.70 9.73 -1.64
N ASP A 12 4.03 8.54 -2.15
CA ASP A 12 4.89 7.58 -1.47
C ASP A 12 6.39 7.84 -1.75
N GLY A 13 6.72 8.91 -2.49
CA GLY A 13 8.10 9.38 -2.70
C GLY A 13 8.81 8.79 -3.93
N TYR A 14 8.06 8.23 -4.88
CA TYR A 14 8.61 7.60 -6.08
C TYR A 14 8.50 8.54 -7.29
N GLU A 15 9.62 8.78 -7.96
CA GLU A 15 9.65 9.60 -9.18
C GLU A 15 9.09 8.83 -10.39
N PHE A 16 8.29 9.50 -11.19
CA PHE A 16 7.75 8.97 -12.44
C PHE A 16 7.64 10.06 -13.49
N ASP A 17 7.70 9.67 -14.76
CA ASP A 17 7.54 10.58 -15.91
C ASP A 17 6.10 10.47 -16.43
N GLU A 18 5.32 11.56 -16.33
CA GLU A 18 3.91 11.63 -16.77
C GLU A 18 3.74 11.18 -18.24
N ASN A 19 4.77 11.41 -19.07
CA ASN A 19 4.72 11.10 -20.50
C ASN A 19 5.05 9.63 -20.81
N LYS A 20 5.56 8.86 -19.84
CA LYS A 20 5.88 7.43 -20.04
C LYS A 20 4.67 6.54 -19.85
N ASN A 21 4.71 5.34 -20.45
CA ASN A 21 3.66 4.33 -20.35
C ASN A 21 3.79 3.43 -19.10
N SER A 22 4.75 3.73 -18.22
CA SER A 22 5.02 2.94 -17.03
C SER A 22 5.40 3.86 -15.89
N TRP A 23 4.59 3.88 -14.82
CA TRP A 23 4.79 4.71 -13.64
C TRP A 23 4.98 3.83 -12.42
N HIS A 24 6.14 3.94 -11.76
CA HIS A 24 6.36 3.33 -10.47
C HIS A 24 6.01 4.36 -9.40
N ILE A 25 4.93 4.13 -8.65
CA ILE A 25 4.36 5.15 -7.76
C ILE A 25 4.38 4.74 -6.28
N SER A 26 4.77 3.50 -5.99
CA SER A 26 5.09 3.01 -4.64
C SER A 26 5.87 1.71 -4.75
N LYS A 27 6.38 1.20 -3.62
CA LYS A 27 7.01 -0.14 -3.56
C LYS A 27 6.12 -1.24 -4.15
N ASP A 28 4.82 -1.16 -3.89
CA ASP A 28 3.84 -2.18 -4.28
C ASP A 28 3.27 -1.96 -5.68
N ILE A 29 3.24 -0.72 -6.19
CA ILE A 29 2.44 -0.35 -7.36
C ILE A 29 3.31 0.20 -8.50
N LYS A 30 3.19 -0.47 -9.64
CA LYS A 30 3.66 -0.02 -10.95
C LYS A 30 2.48 -0.02 -11.92
N ILE A 31 2.10 1.16 -12.42
CA ILE A 31 1.04 1.32 -13.42
C ILE A 31 1.66 1.15 -14.80
N ASN A 32 1.23 0.15 -15.57
CA ASN A 32 1.59 -0.01 -16.98
C ASN A 32 0.36 0.28 -17.83
N PHE A 33 0.47 1.26 -18.74
CA PHE A 33 -0.64 1.71 -19.57
C PHE A 33 -1.02 0.64 -20.59
N TYR A 34 -2.27 0.18 -20.55
CA TYR A 34 -2.82 -0.80 -21.48
C TYR A 34 -3.00 -0.20 -22.86
N ASN A 35 -2.84 -1.02 -23.90
CA ASN A 35 -3.04 -0.60 -25.29
C ASN A 35 -4.41 0.03 -25.51
N ALA A 36 -5.47 -0.47 -24.87
CA ALA A 36 -6.81 0.11 -24.96
C ALA A 36 -6.86 1.59 -24.53
N ILE A 37 -6.16 1.95 -23.44
CA ILE A 37 -6.06 3.34 -22.99
C ILE A 37 -5.19 4.16 -23.94
N LEU A 38 -4.09 3.60 -24.43
CA LEU A 38 -3.17 4.31 -25.33
C LEU A 38 -3.81 4.63 -26.70
N SER A 39 -4.86 3.90 -27.08
CA SER A 39 -5.58 4.05 -28.36
C SER A 39 -6.77 5.02 -28.33
N ILE A 40 -7.10 5.63 -27.19
CA ILE A 40 -8.17 6.64 -27.13
C ILE A 40 -7.73 7.96 -27.79
N ASP A 41 -8.64 8.94 -27.91
CA ASP A 41 -8.28 10.25 -28.45
C ASP A 41 -7.07 10.87 -27.72
N LYS A 42 -6.13 11.44 -28.49
CA LYS A 42 -4.84 11.92 -27.96
C LYS A 42 -5.01 13.05 -26.94
N LYS A 43 -5.98 13.95 -27.13
CA LYS A 43 -6.23 15.04 -26.18
C LYS A 43 -6.82 14.50 -24.88
N THR A 44 -7.75 13.55 -25.00
CA THR A 44 -8.37 12.84 -23.86
C THR A 44 -7.32 12.05 -23.06
N LEU A 45 -6.44 11.30 -23.74
CA LEU A 45 -5.34 10.57 -23.11
C LEU A 45 -4.39 11.51 -22.34
N ASN A 46 -4.04 12.65 -22.93
CA ASN A 46 -3.20 13.64 -22.27
C ASN A 46 -3.87 14.22 -21.01
N GLY A 47 -5.17 14.50 -21.08
CA GLY A 47 -5.94 14.92 -19.90
C GLY A 47 -5.99 13.86 -18.81
N PHE A 48 -6.23 12.61 -19.19
CA PHE A 48 -6.26 11.47 -18.27
C PHE A 48 -4.92 11.31 -17.54
N ARG A 49 -3.80 11.40 -18.28
CA ARG A 49 -2.45 11.35 -17.69
C ARG A 49 -2.24 12.44 -16.66
N LYS A 50 -2.57 13.69 -17.00
CA LYS A 50 -2.41 14.81 -16.07
C LYS A 50 -3.26 14.65 -14.81
N ALA A 51 -4.53 14.25 -14.96
CA ALA A 51 -5.41 14.00 -13.83
C ALA A 51 -4.91 12.84 -12.95
N LEU A 52 -4.51 11.72 -13.57
CA LEU A 52 -3.98 10.55 -12.85
C LEU A 52 -2.65 10.86 -12.15
N ALA A 53 -1.81 11.71 -12.75
CA ALA A 53 -0.55 12.13 -12.15
C ALA A 53 -0.78 12.99 -10.89
N VAL A 54 -1.75 13.91 -10.93
CA VAL A 54 -2.18 14.66 -9.73
C VAL A 54 -2.74 13.69 -8.67
N TYR A 55 -3.43 12.63 -9.08
CA TYR A 55 -3.89 11.60 -8.15
C TYR A 55 -2.73 10.84 -7.50
N ALA A 56 -1.70 10.48 -8.28
CA ALA A 56 -0.50 9.81 -7.77
C ALA A 56 0.26 10.66 -6.75
N GLU A 57 0.27 11.99 -6.92
CA GLU A 57 0.89 12.95 -5.99
C GLU A 57 0.10 13.12 -4.69
N LYS A 58 -1.24 13.13 -4.77
CA LYS A 58 -2.11 13.50 -3.64
C LYS A 58 -2.65 12.32 -2.84
N TYR A 59 -2.93 11.19 -3.50
CA TYR A 59 -3.62 10.05 -2.92
C TYR A 59 -2.72 8.82 -2.78
N SER A 60 -3.21 7.77 -2.13
CA SER A 60 -2.44 6.52 -2.04
C SER A 60 -2.25 5.88 -3.41
N SER A 61 -1.14 5.19 -3.59
CA SER A 61 -0.83 4.37 -4.76
C SER A 61 -1.97 3.38 -5.10
N TYR A 62 -2.54 2.70 -4.11
CA TYR A 62 -3.72 1.84 -4.28
C TYR A 62 -4.99 2.56 -4.77
N HIS A 63 -5.22 3.81 -4.36
CA HIS A 63 -6.37 4.56 -4.87
C HIS A 63 -6.16 4.98 -6.33
N THR A 64 -4.93 5.40 -6.67
CA THR A 64 -4.54 5.80 -8.02
C THR A 64 -4.66 4.63 -9.01
N ILE A 65 -4.12 3.45 -8.69
CA ILE A 65 -4.28 2.26 -9.56
C ILE A 65 -5.75 1.84 -9.67
N ASN A 66 -6.56 2.01 -8.62
CA ASN A 66 -7.98 1.73 -8.70
C ASN A 66 -8.68 2.68 -9.69
N MET A 67 -8.35 3.98 -9.70
CA MET A 67 -8.88 4.92 -10.71
C MET A 67 -8.44 4.54 -12.11
N TYR A 68 -7.17 4.17 -12.29
CA TYR A 68 -6.65 3.70 -13.56
C TYR A 68 -7.39 2.45 -14.06
N ASN A 69 -7.62 1.45 -13.19
CA ASN A 69 -8.33 0.21 -13.54
C ASN A 69 -9.80 0.45 -13.87
N ARG A 70 -10.49 1.34 -13.12
CA ARG A 70 -11.89 1.69 -13.39
C ARG A 70 -12.02 2.48 -14.69
N PHE A 71 -11.06 3.35 -15.00
CA PHE A 71 -11.03 4.03 -16.29
C PHE A 71 -10.72 3.06 -17.44
N HIS A 72 -9.79 2.11 -17.26
CA HIS A 72 -9.55 1.05 -18.22
C HIS A 72 -10.83 0.24 -18.53
N GLU A 73 -11.56 -0.14 -17.49
CA GLU A 73 -12.83 -0.86 -17.60
C GLU A 73 -13.87 -0.06 -18.40
N LEU A 74 -14.02 1.24 -18.12
CA LEU A 74 -14.85 2.14 -18.90
C LEU A 74 -14.45 2.13 -20.39
N VAL A 75 -13.15 2.29 -20.69
CA VAL A 75 -12.64 2.31 -22.07
C VAL A 75 -12.97 1.01 -22.81
N VAL A 76 -12.70 -0.14 -22.20
CA VAL A 76 -12.94 -1.46 -22.81
C VAL A 76 -14.42 -1.74 -23.01
N ASN A 77 -15.26 -1.41 -22.03
CA ASN A 77 -16.69 -1.74 -22.05
C ASN A 77 -17.50 -0.86 -23.01
N THR A 78 -16.97 0.32 -23.38
CA THR A 78 -17.71 1.29 -24.20
C THR A 78 -17.00 1.64 -25.51
N GLN A 79 -15.79 1.10 -25.74
CA GLN A 79 -14.93 1.48 -26.86
C GLN A 79 -14.69 3.00 -26.93
N LEU A 80 -14.49 3.58 -25.74
CA LEU A 80 -14.37 5.03 -25.53
C LEU A 80 -13.29 5.63 -26.42
N LYS A 81 -13.66 6.65 -27.21
CA LYS A 81 -12.70 7.56 -27.85
C LYS A 81 -12.56 8.85 -27.06
N THR A 82 -13.68 9.44 -26.66
CA THR A 82 -13.83 10.63 -25.83
C THR A 82 -14.85 10.37 -24.74
N ILE A 83 -14.79 11.09 -23.61
CA ILE A 83 -15.76 10.95 -22.53
C ILE A 83 -16.96 11.85 -22.82
N ASP A 84 -18.14 11.25 -22.90
CA ASP A 84 -19.42 11.95 -23.03
C ASP A 84 -20.50 11.31 -22.17
N THR A 85 -21.66 11.96 -22.10
CA THR A 85 -22.81 11.50 -21.30
C THR A 85 -23.35 10.15 -21.77
N HIS A 86 -23.38 9.91 -23.08
CA HIS A 86 -23.83 8.66 -23.67
C HIS A 86 -22.95 7.48 -23.23
N THR A 87 -21.64 7.68 -23.26
CA THR A 87 -20.64 6.67 -22.87
C THR A 87 -20.79 6.28 -21.41
N LEU A 88 -21.03 7.24 -20.51
CA LEU A 88 -21.25 6.95 -19.08
C LEU A 88 -22.59 6.25 -18.81
N LEU A 89 -23.66 6.63 -19.51
CA LEU A 89 -24.95 5.96 -19.41
C LEU A 89 -24.87 4.51 -19.92
N ASN A 90 -24.20 4.30 -21.05
CA ASN A 90 -23.94 2.97 -21.59
C ASN A 90 -23.12 2.12 -20.60
N TRP A 91 -22.06 2.68 -20.02
CA TRP A 91 -21.26 1.96 -19.02
C TRP A 91 -22.06 1.63 -17.77
N LYS A 92 -22.87 2.56 -17.26
CA LYS A 92 -23.76 2.31 -16.11
C LYS A 92 -24.71 1.13 -16.38
N THR A 93 -25.26 1.06 -17.59
CA THR A 93 -26.12 -0.06 -18.01
C THR A 93 -25.34 -1.37 -18.10
N ASN A 94 -24.14 -1.37 -18.70
CA ASN A 94 -23.27 -2.55 -18.82
C ASN A 94 -22.78 -3.08 -17.46
N LEU A 95 -22.58 -2.21 -16.48
CA LEU A 95 -22.19 -2.60 -15.12
C LEU A 95 -23.31 -3.35 -14.39
N GLY A 96 -24.57 -2.96 -14.61
CA GLY A 96 -25.72 -3.45 -13.84
C GLY A 96 -25.64 -3.05 -12.36
N LYS A 97 -26.58 -3.56 -11.55
CA LYS A 97 -26.67 -3.20 -10.12
C LYS A 97 -25.47 -3.68 -9.31
N GLU A 98 -24.97 -4.88 -9.59
CA GLU A 98 -23.90 -5.52 -8.80
C GLU A 98 -22.56 -4.78 -8.89
N ARG A 99 -22.27 -4.17 -10.05
CA ARG A 99 -21.02 -3.43 -10.29
C ARG A 99 -21.22 -1.92 -10.36
N GLU A 100 -22.39 -1.40 -10.00
CA GLU A 100 -22.68 0.04 -10.03
C GLU A 100 -21.67 0.87 -9.22
N TRP A 101 -21.16 0.28 -8.13
CA TRP A 101 -20.11 0.89 -7.31
C TRP A 101 -18.79 1.13 -8.05
N HIS A 102 -18.54 0.50 -9.22
CA HIS A 102 -17.38 0.80 -10.07
C HIS A 102 -17.46 2.22 -10.64
N LEU A 103 -18.63 2.60 -11.16
CA LEU A 103 -18.92 3.97 -11.56
C LEU A 103 -18.87 4.91 -10.36
N GLY A 104 -19.40 4.47 -9.21
CA GLY A 104 -19.32 5.23 -7.96
C GLY A 104 -17.88 5.53 -7.53
N ALA A 105 -16.97 4.57 -7.71
CA ALA A 105 -15.55 4.76 -7.44
C ALA A 105 -14.89 5.74 -8.40
N LEU A 106 -15.21 5.68 -9.70
CA LEU A 106 -14.62 6.54 -10.73
C LEU A 106 -15.22 7.96 -10.75
N LYS A 107 -16.47 8.14 -10.29
CA LYS A 107 -17.18 9.42 -10.26
C LYS A 107 -16.33 10.54 -9.67
N GLY A 108 -15.74 10.33 -8.49
CA GLY A 108 -14.88 11.33 -7.84
C GLY A 108 -13.66 11.73 -8.69
N PHE A 109 -13.06 10.79 -9.40
CA PHE A 109 -11.93 11.07 -10.30
C PHE A 109 -12.33 11.90 -11.52
N LEU A 110 -13.47 11.62 -12.14
CA LEU A 110 -13.95 12.39 -13.28
C LEU A 110 -14.33 13.82 -12.88
N LEU A 111 -14.96 14.00 -11.72
CA LEU A 111 -15.24 15.32 -11.15
C LEU A 111 -13.93 16.10 -10.91
N SER A 112 -12.96 15.50 -10.22
CA SER A 112 -11.66 16.14 -9.98
C SER A 112 -10.88 16.39 -11.27
N TRP A 113 -10.98 15.54 -12.29
CA TRP A 113 -10.36 15.79 -13.60
C TRP A 113 -10.91 17.09 -14.20
N ASN A 114 -12.23 17.29 -14.21
CA ASN A 114 -12.83 18.55 -14.66
C ASN A 114 -12.36 19.74 -13.82
N GLU A 115 -12.35 19.62 -12.49
CA GLU A 115 -11.89 20.67 -11.56
C GLU A 115 -10.42 21.06 -11.81
N TYR A 116 -9.56 20.11 -12.17
CA TYR A 116 -8.16 20.40 -12.51
C TYR A 116 -7.99 21.16 -13.82
N GLY A 117 -9.06 21.32 -14.62
CA GLY A 117 -9.06 22.08 -15.87
C GLY A 117 -8.37 21.38 -17.04
N TYR A 118 -8.14 20.06 -16.94
CA TYR A 118 -7.57 19.29 -18.05
C TYR A 118 -8.64 18.84 -19.03
N TYR A 119 -8.33 18.88 -20.33
CA TYR A 119 -9.23 18.41 -21.39
C TYR A 119 -9.70 16.97 -21.16
N GLY A 120 -10.96 16.66 -21.46
CA GLY A 120 -11.47 15.29 -21.50
C GLY A 120 -12.81 15.09 -20.79
N VAL A 121 -13.08 15.82 -19.70
CA VAL A 121 -14.36 15.78 -18.98
C VAL A 121 -15.02 17.15 -19.09
N ASP A 122 -16.20 17.23 -19.71
CA ASP A 122 -16.95 18.47 -19.88
C ASP A 122 -17.98 18.70 -18.76
N LYS A 123 -18.62 19.88 -18.78
CA LYS A 123 -19.64 20.24 -17.78
C LYS A 123 -20.89 19.37 -17.87
N ALA A 124 -21.26 18.87 -19.04
CA ALA A 124 -22.44 18.03 -19.21
C ALA A 124 -22.24 16.66 -18.54
N VAL A 125 -21.03 16.10 -18.67
CA VAL A 125 -20.59 14.89 -17.97
C VAL A 125 -20.61 15.10 -16.46
N VAL A 126 -20.11 16.25 -15.97
CA VAL A 126 -20.16 16.60 -14.54
C VAL A 126 -21.61 16.63 -14.03
N SER A 127 -22.49 17.37 -14.69
CA SER A 127 -23.91 17.47 -14.30
C SER A 127 -24.59 16.10 -14.29
N LEU A 128 -24.30 15.24 -15.27
CA LEU A 128 -24.81 13.86 -15.30
C LEU A 128 -24.30 13.07 -14.09
N LEU A 129 -22.99 13.08 -13.84
CA LEU A 129 -22.39 12.35 -12.72
C LEU A 129 -22.98 12.79 -11.38
N GLU A 130 -23.17 14.09 -11.17
CA GLU A 130 -23.75 14.65 -9.96
C GLU A 130 -25.19 14.20 -9.73
N SER A 131 -25.98 14.04 -10.80
CA SER A 131 -27.36 13.55 -10.71
C SER A 131 -27.49 12.07 -10.29
N PHE A 132 -26.42 11.28 -10.40
CA PHE A 132 -26.46 9.88 -9.99
C PHE A 132 -26.40 9.67 -8.47
N THR A 133 -27.37 8.92 -7.96
CA THR A 133 -27.30 8.20 -6.68
C THR A 133 -26.89 6.75 -6.97
N LEU A 134 -25.65 6.40 -6.66
CA LEU A 134 -25.05 5.10 -6.99
C LEU A 134 -24.95 4.21 -5.76
N ILE A 135 -25.30 2.94 -5.89
CA ILE A 135 -25.20 1.96 -4.81
C ILE A 135 -23.72 1.64 -4.53
N GLY A 136 -23.37 1.57 -3.25
CA GLY A 136 -22.03 1.17 -2.81
C GLY A 136 -21.83 -0.34 -2.89
N ASN A 137 -20.56 -0.78 -2.87
CA ASN A 137 -20.25 -2.20 -2.75
C ASN A 137 -20.79 -2.77 -1.42
N ASP A 138 -21.29 -4.01 -1.44
CA ASP A 138 -21.67 -4.76 -0.26
C ASP A 138 -20.45 -4.98 0.65
N LYS A 139 -20.52 -4.50 1.90
CA LYS A 139 -19.44 -4.58 2.87
C LYS A 139 -19.94 -5.15 4.17
N GLY A 140 -19.14 -6.01 4.80
CA GLY A 140 -19.34 -6.44 6.18
C GLY A 140 -20.47 -7.44 6.42
N LYS A 141 -21.20 -7.87 5.38
CA LYS A 141 -22.29 -8.86 5.52
C LYS A 141 -21.80 -10.17 6.17
N SER A 142 -20.67 -10.70 5.71
CA SER A 142 -20.10 -11.94 6.28
C SER A 142 -19.70 -11.81 7.75
N VAL A 143 -19.18 -10.65 8.15
CA VAL A 143 -18.79 -10.37 9.53
C VAL A 143 -20.03 -10.21 10.40
N LEU A 144 -21.03 -9.44 9.94
CA LEU A 144 -22.30 -9.24 10.65
C LEU A 144 -23.04 -10.56 10.89
N MET A 145 -23.05 -11.43 9.87
CA MET A 145 -23.74 -12.73 9.91
C MET A 145 -22.91 -13.84 10.56
N ARG A 146 -21.70 -13.54 11.07
CA ARG A 146 -20.76 -14.54 11.62
C ARG A 146 -20.61 -15.77 10.71
N CYS A 147 -20.42 -15.52 9.41
CA CYS A 147 -20.27 -16.60 8.43
C CYS A 147 -19.03 -17.45 8.78
N PRO A 148 -19.16 -18.79 8.91
CA PRO A 148 -18.03 -19.64 9.29
C PRO A 148 -16.90 -19.70 8.24
N TYR A 149 -17.18 -19.27 7.00
CA TYR A 149 -16.20 -19.34 5.90
C TYR A 149 -15.54 -17.99 5.58
N THR A 150 -16.25 -16.88 5.78
CA THR A 150 -15.80 -15.54 5.36
C THR A 150 -15.99 -14.46 6.43
N GLY A 151 -16.44 -14.85 7.62
CA GLY A 151 -16.54 -14.01 8.81
C GLY A 151 -15.21 -13.91 9.55
N ALA A 152 -15.22 -13.24 10.70
CA ALA A 152 -14.06 -13.19 11.58
C ALA A 152 -13.90 -14.51 12.33
N PHE A 153 -12.64 -14.90 12.60
CA PHE A 153 -12.35 -16.04 13.46
C PHE A 153 -12.93 -15.85 14.86
N THR A 154 -13.41 -16.94 15.42
CA THR A 154 -13.78 -17.08 16.83
C THR A 154 -12.53 -17.12 17.72
N GLU A 155 -12.71 -16.90 19.02
CA GLU A 155 -11.62 -16.97 19.99
C GLU A 155 -10.95 -18.34 20.02
N ASN A 156 -11.73 -19.42 19.89
CA ASN A 156 -11.22 -20.79 19.84
C ASN A 156 -10.41 -21.06 18.57
N GLU A 157 -10.86 -20.54 17.42
CA GLU A 157 -10.10 -20.66 16.16
C GLU A 157 -8.79 -19.88 16.22
N ILE A 158 -8.81 -18.68 16.79
CA ILE A 158 -7.59 -17.90 17.04
C ILE A 158 -6.66 -18.67 17.98
N LEU A 159 -7.15 -19.22 19.08
CA LEU A 159 -6.34 -19.99 20.02
C LEU A 159 -5.70 -21.22 19.35
N ALA A 160 -6.48 -21.97 18.58
CA ALA A 160 -6.00 -23.13 17.83
C ALA A 160 -4.93 -22.71 16.80
N LEU A 161 -5.19 -21.63 16.05
CA LEU A 161 -4.26 -21.09 15.06
C LEU A 161 -2.94 -20.63 15.69
N MET A 162 -3.00 -19.91 16.82
CA MET A 162 -1.80 -19.43 17.50
C MET A 162 -1.02 -20.56 18.18
N THR A 163 -1.71 -21.61 18.65
CA THR A 163 -1.08 -22.82 19.19
C THR A 163 -0.32 -23.57 18.10
N GLU A 164 -0.96 -23.76 16.94
CA GLU A 164 -0.34 -24.42 15.80
C GLU A 164 0.81 -23.60 15.22
N LEU A 165 0.66 -22.27 15.14
CA LEU A 165 1.73 -21.36 14.75
C LEU A 165 2.99 -21.52 15.63
N ALA A 166 2.80 -21.64 16.95
CA ALA A 166 3.91 -21.86 17.88
C ALA A 166 4.56 -23.23 17.69
N ARG A 167 3.77 -24.29 17.43
CA ARG A 167 4.28 -25.63 17.12
C ARG A 167 5.11 -25.64 15.84
N LEU A 168 4.57 -25.09 14.75
CA LEU A 168 5.24 -25.01 13.45
C LEU A 168 6.57 -24.24 13.54
N TRP A 169 6.61 -23.14 14.31
CA TRP A 169 7.85 -22.39 14.51
C TRP A 169 8.86 -23.18 15.34
N LYS A 170 8.42 -23.86 16.41
CA LYS A 170 9.29 -24.69 17.26
C LYS A 170 9.90 -25.87 16.50
N GLU A 171 9.19 -26.39 15.50
CA GLU A 171 9.65 -27.50 14.64
C GLU A 171 10.40 -27.01 13.38
N ASP A 172 10.73 -25.72 13.30
CA ASP A 172 11.41 -25.09 12.15
C ASP A 172 10.68 -25.28 10.80
N LEU A 173 9.36 -25.50 10.85
CA LEU A 173 8.51 -25.66 9.66
C LEU A 173 8.09 -24.32 9.04
N ILE A 174 8.21 -23.23 9.79
CA ILE A 174 8.00 -21.86 9.32
C ILE A 174 9.15 -20.95 9.74
N SER A 175 9.40 -19.91 8.95
CA SER A 175 10.45 -18.93 9.24
C SER A 175 10.12 -18.09 10.49
N PHE A 176 11.16 -17.52 11.11
CA PHE A 176 10.97 -16.55 12.19
C PHE A 176 10.28 -15.28 11.68
N GLU A 177 10.56 -14.88 10.42
CA GLU A 177 9.84 -13.82 9.71
C GLU A 177 8.32 -14.08 9.71
N THR A 178 7.91 -15.31 9.40
CA THR A 178 6.49 -15.71 9.38
C THR A 178 5.85 -15.62 10.75
N TYR A 179 6.51 -16.22 11.74
CA TYR A 179 6.04 -16.24 13.12
C TYR A 179 5.85 -14.82 13.66
N ALA A 180 6.86 -13.95 13.49
CA ALA A 180 6.83 -12.57 13.97
C ALA A 180 5.74 -11.72 13.29
N TYR A 181 5.51 -11.90 12.00
CA TYR A 181 4.45 -11.19 11.28
C TYR A 181 3.06 -11.57 11.78
N ILE A 182 2.76 -12.86 11.88
CA ILE A 182 1.43 -13.32 12.31
C ILE A 182 1.16 -12.88 13.76
N GLN A 183 2.17 -12.95 14.64
CA GLN A 183 2.09 -12.42 15.99
C GLN A 183 1.78 -10.92 16.02
N LEU A 184 2.48 -10.10 15.21
CA LEU A 184 2.20 -8.67 15.08
C LEU A 184 0.80 -8.40 14.52
N LEU A 185 0.40 -9.13 13.48
CA LEU A 185 -0.89 -8.95 12.83
C LEU A 185 -2.01 -9.23 13.82
N GLN A 186 -1.94 -10.36 14.52
CA GLN A 186 -2.98 -10.75 15.47
C GLN A 186 -3.02 -9.82 16.69
N ALA A 187 -1.87 -9.49 17.29
CA ALA A 187 -1.85 -8.67 18.49
C ALA A 187 -2.24 -7.20 18.24
N THR A 188 -2.03 -6.69 17.02
CA THR A 188 -2.20 -5.25 16.74
C THR A 188 -3.39 -4.93 15.81
N ALA A 189 -3.92 -5.93 15.09
CA ALA A 189 -4.93 -5.78 14.04
C ALA A 189 -4.61 -4.64 13.03
N ARG A 190 -3.32 -4.41 12.78
CA ARG A 190 -2.86 -3.35 11.87
C ARG A 190 -2.77 -3.86 10.45
N ARG A 191 -2.97 -2.93 9.50
CA ARG A 191 -2.83 -3.24 8.08
C ARG A 191 -1.39 -3.63 7.77
N PRO A 192 -1.15 -4.53 6.81
CA PRO A 192 0.19 -4.91 6.36
C PRO A 192 1.08 -3.70 6.06
N ILE A 193 0.55 -2.67 5.38
CA ILE A 193 1.29 -1.42 5.09
C ILE A 193 1.82 -0.72 6.35
N GLN A 194 1.15 -0.84 7.50
CA GLN A 194 1.60 -0.23 8.75
C GLN A 194 2.64 -1.10 9.45
N ILE A 195 2.49 -2.43 9.37
CA ILE A 195 3.41 -3.40 9.96
C ILE A 195 4.75 -3.39 9.19
N ARG A 196 4.71 -3.44 7.86
CA ARG A 196 5.92 -3.39 7.02
C ARG A 196 6.75 -2.13 7.24
N HIS A 197 6.12 -1.03 7.64
CA HIS A 197 6.80 0.25 7.85
C HIS A 197 7.44 0.37 9.22
N LEU A 198 7.29 -0.62 10.12
CA LEU A 198 7.95 -0.61 11.42
C LEU A 198 9.47 -0.70 11.27
N LYS A 199 10.17 0.04 12.12
CA LYS A 199 11.62 0.02 12.29
C LYS A 199 11.98 -0.46 13.68
N PHE A 200 13.24 -0.84 13.88
CA PHE A 200 13.74 -1.29 15.18
C PHE A 200 13.50 -0.24 16.28
N GLU A 201 13.61 1.05 15.95
CA GLU A 201 13.32 2.15 16.89
C GLU A 201 11.87 2.21 17.41
N ASP A 202 10.91 1.54 16.76
CA ASP A 202 9.50 1.62 17.11
C ASP A 202 9.11 0.70 18.27
N LEU A 203 9.93 -0.30 18.58
CA LEU A 203 9.75 -1.19 19.72
C LEU A 203 10.29 -0.49 20.97
N LYS A 204 9.42 -0.17 21.93
CA LYS A 204 9.76 0.60 23.13
C LYS A 204 9.46 -0.17 24.41
N LYS A 205 10.37 -0.01 25.37
CA LYS A 205 10.24 -0.44 26.76
C LYS A 205 10.43 0.78 27.65
N GLU A 206 9.48 1.06 28.53
CA GLU A 206 9.48 2.22 29.41
C GLU A 206 9.18 1.76 30.85
N ALA A 207 9.90 2.30 31.83
CA ALA A 207 9.60 2.06 33.24
C ALA A 207 8.52 3.03 33.72
N SER A 208 7.51 2.55 34.43
CA SER A 208 6.48 3.38 35.05
C SER A 208 5.99 2.72 36.33
N GLN A 209 5.91 3.49 37.42
CA GLN A 209 5.35 3.02 38.71
C GLN A 209 5.93 1.67 39.21
N GLY A 210 7.22 1.44 39.00
CA GLY A 210 7.91 0.22 39.44
C GLY A 210 7.69 -1.00 38.53
N THR A 211 6.98 -0.87 37.42
CA THR A 211 6.79 -1.94 36.42
C THR A 211 7.28 -1.52 35.03
N TRP A 212 7.43 -2.49 34.14
CA TRP A 212 7.80 -2.28 32.74
C TRP A 212 6.56 -2.24 31.86
N ASN A 213 6.45 -1.20 31.04
CA ASN A 213 5.44 -1.08 30.01
C ASN A 213 6.08 -1.21 28.62
N TYR A 214 5.38 -1.92 27.74
CA TYR A 214 5.85 -2.24 26.40
C TYR A 214 4.95 -1.60 25.33
N PHE A 215 5.57 -0.99 24.32
CA PHE A 215 4.84 -0.26 23.28
C PHE A 215 5.40 -0.48 21.88
N LEU A 216 4.52 -0.34 20.89
CA LEU A 216 4.88 -0.14 19.48
C LEU A 216 4.44 1.24 19.02
N ASN A 217 5.38 1.99 18.42
CA ASN A 217 5.09 3.22 17.70
C ASN A 217 4.72 2.90 16.25
N ILE A 218 3.43 2.80 15.96
CA ILE A 218 2.95 2.37 14.65
C ILE A 218 2.80 3.57 13.71
N PRO A 219 3.47 3.58 12.54
CA PRO A 219 3.31 4.64 11.56
C PRO A 219 1.89 4.67 10.98
N SER A 220 1.36 5.89 10.80
CA SER A 220 0.03 6.11 10.23
C SER A 220 0.08 6.14 8.70
N ALA A 221 -0.72 5.31 8.03
CA ALA A 221 -0.79 5.26 6.55
C ALA A 221 -1.84 6.21 5.92
N LYS A 222 -2.86 6.64 6.69
CA LYS A 222 -4.07 7.32 6.15
C LYS A 222 -4.09 8.85 6.23
N LYS A 223 -3.05 9.54 6.76
CA LYS A 223 -3.09 11.01 6.84
C LYS A 223 -2.75 11.66 5.48
N ARG A 224 -3.65 12.53 5.00
CA ARG A 224 -3.49 13.30 3.74
C ARG A 224 -2.25 14.20 3.83
N GLY A 225 -1.44 14.23 2.75
CA GLY A 225 -0.23 15.09 2.65
C GLY A 225 0.95 14.70 3.55
N GLY A 226 0.90 13.54 4.22
CA GLY A 226 2.01 13.05 5.03
C GLY A 226 3.04 12.29 4.20
N LEU A 227 4.31 12.67 4.34
CA LEU A 227 5.47 11.89 3.86
C LEU A 227 5.63 10.59 4.68
N PHE A 228 6.48 9.69 4.18
CA PHE A 228 6.83 8.43 4.83
C PHE A 228 7.16 8.61 6.31
N ARG A 229 6.56 7.78 7.18
CA ARG A 229 6.77 7.76 8.64
C ARG A 229 6.66 9.13 9.35
N LYS A 230 5.85 10.08 8.83
CA LYS A 230 5.71 11.42 9.44
C LYS A 230 4.92 11.44 10.77
N THR A 231 4.01 10.49 10.99
CA THR A 231 3.15 10.48 12.19
C THR A 231 2.96 9.07 12.73
N PHE A 232 2.93 8.94 14.05
CA PHE A 232 2.86 7.66 14.75
C PHE A 232 1.68 7.59 15.71
N LYS A 233 1.26 6.37 16.03
CA LYS A 233 0.36 6.06 17.13
C LYS A 233 1.07 5.09 18.08
N LYS A 234 1.17 5.48 19.34
CA LYS A 234 1.67 4.60 20.41
C LYS A 234 0.61 3.56 20.74
N LEU A 235 0.97 2.29 20.73
CA LEU A 235 0.11 1.16 21.07
C LEU A 235 0.78 0.35 22.18
N ALA A 236 0.07 0.10 23.28
CA ALA A 236 0.53 -0.81 24.32
C ALA A 236 0.48 -2.25 23.81
N ILE A 237 1.51 -3.03 24.14
CA ILE A 237 1.63 -4.45 23.76
C ILE A 237 1.98 -5.30 24.99
N THR A 238 1.77 -6.61 24.88
CA THR A 238 2.17 -7.55 25.92
C THR A 238 3.70 -7.72 25.96
N GLU A 239 4.21 -8.17 27.10
CA GLU A 239 5.62 -8.54 27.24
C GLU A 239 6.01 -9.66 26.27
N ASP A 240 5.15 -10.67 26.12
CA ASP A 240 5.40 -11.79 25.20
C ASP A 240 5.61 -11.31 23.76
N LEU A 241 4.73 -10.43 23.26
CA LEU A 241 4.90 -9.86 21.93
C LEU A 241 6.19 -9.04 21.84
N TYR A 242 6.49 -8.24 22.87
CA TYR A 242 7.71 -7.44 22.90
C TYR A 242 8.95 -8.33 22.78
N LEU A 243 9.01 -9.43 23.53
CA LEU A 243 10.14 -10.36 23.52
C LEU A 243 10.25 -11.09 22.18
N VAL A 244 9.14 -11.53 21.58
CA VAL A 244 9.15 -12.15 20.24
C VAL A 244 9.75 -11.19 19.22
N ILE A 245 9.29 -9.94 19.21
CA ILE A 245 9.76 -8.94 18.23
C ILE A 245 11.18 -8.47 18.51
N LEU A 246 11.59 -8.36 19.78
CA LEU A 246 12.96 -8.05 20.16
C LEU A 246 13.92 -9.13 19.64
N ASN A 247 13.61 -10.41 19.87
CA ASN A 247 14.42 -11.53 19.39
C ASN A 247 14.47 -11.56 17.85
N PHE A 248 13.35 -11.26 17.18
CA PHE A 248 13.30 -11.19 15.73
C PHE A 248 14.16 -10.04 15.18
N VAL A 249 14.12 -8.86 15.81
CA VAL A 249 14.97 -7.71 15.46
C VAL A 249 16.46 -8.05 15.59
N GLU A 250 16.86 -8.71 16.69
CA GLU A 250 18.24 -9.12 16.88
C GLU A 250 18.66 -10.22 15.89
N TYR A 251 17.77 -11.15 15.55
CA TYR A 251 17.99 -12.14 14.49
C TYR A 251 18.26 -11.46 13.13
N GLN A 252 17.43 -10.49 12.74
CA GLN A 252 17.58 -9.73 11.50
C GLN A 252 18.88 -8.93 11.48
N TYR A 253 19.26 -8.32 12.61
CA TYR A 253 20.51 -7.58 12.73
C TYR A 253 21.73 -8.50 12.61
N LYS A 254 21.74 -9.66 13.28
CA LYS A 254 22.81 -10.66 13.14
C LYS A 254 22.96 -11.16 11.70
N LYS A 255 21.85 -11.38 11.00
CA LYS A 255 21.83 -11.74 9.58
C LYS A 255 22.41 -10.64 8.69
N LEU A 256 22.31 -9.37 9.09
CA LEU A 256 22.95 -8.27 8.38
C LEU A 256 24.46 -8.21 8.68
N LEU A 257 24.86 -8.43 9.93
CA LEU A 257 26.28 -8.44 10.34
C LEU A 257 27.09 -9.58 9.71
N SER A 258 26.46 -10.64 9.21
CA SER A 258 27.16 -11.66 8.41
C SER A 258 27.49 -11.21 6.98
N LEU A 259 26.94 -10.07 6.54
CA LEU A 259 27.11 -9.54 5.19
C LEU A 259 27.97 -8.26 5.14
N ILE A 260 28.00 -7.48 6.22
CA ILE A 260 28.72 -6.20 6.31
C ILE A 260 29.32 -5.98 7.70
N ASP A 261 30.38 -5.16 7.77
CA ASP A 261 31.02 -4.80 9.03
C ASP A 261 30.11 -3.96 9.93
N GLU A 262 30.12 -4.26 11.24
CA GLU A 262 29.28 -3.58 12.23
C GLU A 262 29.56 -2.07 12.31
N SER A 263 30.81 -1.65 12.08
CA SER A 263 31.20 -0.23 12.06
C SER A 263 30.43 0.59 11.03
N VAL A 264 29.97 -0.04 9.95
CA VAL A 264 29.22 0.61 8.86
C VAL A 264 27.76 0.83 9.25
N ILE A 265 27.15 -0.12 9.96
CA ILE A 265 25.70 -0.17 10.16
C ILE A 265 25.23 0.18 11.57
N SER A 266 26.10 0.11 12.57
CA SER A 266 25.77 0.29 14.00
C SER A 266 25.02 1.59 14.28
N VAL A 267 25.46 2.71 13.68
CA VAL A 267 24.80 4.03 13.82
C VAL A 267 23.37 4.03 13.26
N TYR A 268 23.09 3.15 12.30
CA TYR A 268 21.80 3.03 11.63
C TYR A 268 20.96 1.84 12.14
N LYS A 269 21.44 1.07 13.13
CA LYS A 269 20.73 -0.12 13.66
C LYS A 269 19.25 0.20 13.93
N MET A 270 18.98 1.28 14.64
CA MET A 270 17.62 1.66 15.03
C MET A 270 16.75 2.12 13.85
N LYS A 271 17.36 2.50 12.72
CA LYS A 271 16.67 2.91 11.48
C LYS A 271 16.33 1.75 10.56
N LEU A 272 16.79 0.53 10.86
CA LEU A 272 16.51 -0.65 10.06
C LEU A 272 15.01 -1.05 10.15
N PRO A 273 14.41 -1.50 9.03
CA PRO A 273 13.09 -2.11 9.03
C PRO A 273 13.05 -3.37 9.90
N ILE A 274 11.93 -3.62 10.60
CA ILE A 274 11.69 -4.93 11.24
C ILE A 274 11.63 -6.03 10.17
N PHE A 275 10.92 -5.78 9.07
CA PHE A 275 10.82 -6.67 7.91
C PHE A 275 11.66 -6.15 6.75
N ILE A 276 12.89 -6.65 6.65
CA ILE A 276 13.90 -6.21 5.68
C ILE A 276 13.71 -6.91 4.33
N ASP A 277 13.61 -6.12 3.26
CA ASP A 277 13.76 -6.59 1.87
C ASP A 277 15.22 -6.92 1.57
N TRP A 278 15.60 -8.15 1.91
CA TRP A 278 16.95 -8.69 1.70
C TRP A 278 17.39 -8.64 0.25
N LYS A 279 16.48 -8.79 -0.73
CA LYS A 279 16.83 -8.68 -2.15
C LYS A 279 17.28 -7.27 -2.49
N THR A 280 16.51 -6.27 -2.08
CA THR A 280 16.84 -4.86 -2.32
C THR A 280 18.08 -4.43 -1.54
N LEU A 281 18.20 -4.86 -0.27
CA LEU A 281 19.35 -4.54 0.58
C LEU A 281 20.65 -5.16 0.04
N ASN A 282 20.63 -6.44 -0.34
CA ASN A 282 21.81 -7.12 -0.89
C ASN A 282 22.28 -6.48 -2.20
N ASN A 283 21.35 -6.06 -3.05
CA ASN A 283 21.70 -5.32 -4.27
C ASN A 283 22.36 -3.97 -3.95
N ASN A 284 21.86 -3.27 -2.93
CA ASN A 284 22.45 -2.00 -2.49
C ASN A 284 23.87 -2.19 -1.90
N ILE A 285 24.10 -3.25 -1.12
CA ILE A 285 25.43 -3.62 -0.60
C ILE A 285 26.40 -3.92 -1.76
N ARG A 286 25.97 -4.73 -2.73
CA ARG A 286 26.81 -5.14 -3.88
C ARG A 286 27.25 -3.98 -4.78
N ASN A 287 26.47 -2.91 -4.83
CA ASN A 287 26.73 -1.76 -5.70
C ASN A 287 27.82 -0.79 -5.16
N ARG A 288 28.63 -1.21 -4.18
CA ARG A 288 29.82 -0.52 -3.63
C ARG A 288 29.60 0.87 -2.99
N HIS A 289 28.37 1.37 -2.98
CA HIS A 289 28.02 2.66 -2.36
C HIS A 289 27.15 2.54 -1.11
N PHE A 290 26.69 1.33 -0.76
CA PHE A 290 25.79 1.01 0.37
C PHE A 290 25.03 2.24 0.88
N ASP A 291 24.14 2.77 0.04
CA ASP A 291 23.49 4.05 0.28
C ASP A 291 22.47 3.94 1.40
N LEU A 292 22.92 4.27 2.62
CA LEU A 292 22.12 4.24 3.84
C LEU A 292 21.11 5.39 3.92
N SER A 293 21.19 6.41 3.05
CA SER A 293 20.16 7.46 2.98
C SER A 293 18.79 6.89 2.57
N LEU A 294 18.79 5.73 1.90
CA LEU A 294 17.57 5.01 1.51
C LEU A 294 16.78 4.44 2.69
N LEU A 295 17.37 4.38 3.90
CA LEU A 295 16.65 4.01 5.13
C LEU A 295 15.58 5.05 5.49
N GLU A 296 15.70 6.29 5.03
CA GLU A 296 14.67 7.33 5.21
C GLU A 296 13.46 7.13 4.28
N LYS A 297 13.49 6.12 3.41
CA LYS A 297 12.41 5.74 2.50
C LYS A 297 11.92 4.33 2.82
N ASP A 298 10.87 3.88 2.13
CA ASP A 298 10.35 2.51 2.28
C ASP A 298 11.15 1.45 1.49
N ILE A 299 12.27 1.83 0.88
CA ILE A 299 13.04 1.03 -0.09
C ILE A 299 13.51 -0.31 0.47
N PHE A 300 14.05 -0.33 1.69
CA PHE A 300 14.53 -1.56 2.33
C PHE A 300 13.45 -2.31 3.11
N HIS A 301 12.21 -1.81 3.14
CA HIS A 301 11.11 -2.52 3.77
C HIS A 301 10.55 -3.54 2.75
N TYR A 302 10.14 -4.72 3.21
CA TYR A 302 9.27 -5.61 2.41
C TYR A 302 8.13 -4.84 1.80
N SER A 303 7.65 -5.21 0.62
CA SER A 303 6.38 -4.70 0.09
C SER A 303 5.21 -5.26 0.93
N ALA A 304 4.02 -4.64 0.86
CA ALA A 304 2.85 -5.19 1.54
C ALA A 304 2.51 -6.58 0.99
N SER A 305 2.61 -6.75 -0.33
CA SER A 305 2.39 -8.05 -0.97
C SER A 305 3.42 -9.10 -0.55
N SER A 306 4.71 -8.76 -0.46
CA SER A 306 5.74 -9.69 0.02
C SER A 306 5.51 -10.10 1.47
N LEU A 307 5.03 -9.18 2.32
CA LEU A 307 4.71 -9.50 3.70
C LEU A 307 3.49 -10.42 3.82
N GLU A 308 2.55 -10.38 2.86
CA GLU A 308 1.40 -11.29 2.82
C GLU A 308 1.74 -12.63 2.14
N GLN A 309 2.59 -12.65 1.12
CA GLN A 309 2.84 -13.81 0.25
C GLN A 309 4.09 -14.64 0.60
N ASN A 310 5.13 -14.03 1.16
CA ASN A 310 6.37 -14.74 1.49
C ASN A 310 6.38 -15.27 2.93
N VAL A 311 5.31 -14.97 3.66
CA VAL A 311 5.17 -15.24 5.09
C VAL A 311 4.08 -16.28 5.33
N LEU A 312 2.99 -16.25 4.58
CA LEU A 312 1.97 -17.31 4.53
C LEU A 312 2.28 -18.29 3.40
#